data_AF-A0A368F3D9-F1
#
_entry.id   AF-A0A368F3D9-F1
#
_cell.length_a   1.000
_cell.length_b   1.000
_cell.length_c   1.000
_cell.angle_alpha   90.00
_cell.angle_beta   90.00
_cell.angle_gamma   90.00
#
_symmetry.space_group_name_H-M   'P 1'
#
loop_
_entity.id
_entity.type
_entity.pdbx_description
1 polymer ?
#
loop_
_entity_poly.entity_id
_entity_poly.type
_entity_poly.pdbx_seq_one_letter_code
_entity_poly.pdbx_strand_id
1 'polypeptide(L)'
;MIGRDAFAIPIICLVVTVSSLDNGLARTPPMGWMSWATFFCEIDCDKYPNHCINEKLYQDMADRLVSDGFLEAGYNRVHIDDCWMEKSREHGRLVADRKRF
;
A
#
# COMPACT_ATOMS: atom_id res chain seq x y z
N MET A 1 45.61 34.75 37.06
CA MET A 1 45.82 33.43 36.43
C MET A 1 44.54 32.64 36.59
N ILE A 2 43.67 32.62 35.57
CA ILE A 2 42.55 31.67 35.47
C ILE A 2 42.53 31.25 34.00
N GLY A 3 43.17 30.11 33.71
CA GLY A 3 43.12 29.49 32.39
C GLY A 3 41.76 28.85 32.19
N ARG A 4 41.09 29.14 31.07
CA ARG A 4 39.87 28.43 30.67
C ARG A 4 40.32 27.14 30.01
N ASP A 5 40.28 26.03 30.74
CA ASP A 5 40.46 24.71 30.18
C ASP A 5 39.25 24.39 29.31
N ALA A 6 39.43 24.42 27.99
CA ALA A 6 38.41 24.03 27.03
C ALA A 6 38.27 22.50 27.08
N PHE A 7 37.25 22.01 27.78
CA PHE A 7 36.85 20.59 27.72
C PHE A 7 36.31 20.28 26.32
N ALA A 8 37.11 19.57 25.51
CA ALA A 8 36.65 18.98 24.27
C ALA A 8 35.80 17.75 24.60
N ILE A 9 34.48 17.82 24.38
CA ILE A 9 33.58 16.67 24.52
C ILE A 9 33.70 15.82 23.24
N PRO A 10 34.16 14.56 23.31
CA PRO A 10 34.17 13.69 22.15
C PRO A 10 32.74 13.32 21.79
N ILE A 11 32.29 13.69 20.58
CA ILE A 11 31.03 13.23 20.02
C ILE A 11 31.23 11.77 19.61
N ILE A 12 30.76 10.84 20.45
CA ILE A 12 30.69 9.41 20.10
C ILE A 12 29.43 9.23 19.24
N CYS A 13 29.61 9.12 17.92
CA CYS A 13 28.53 8.69 17.02
C CYS A 13 28.29 7.19 17.20
N LEU A 14 27.14 6.83 17.77
CA LEU A 14 26.67 5.46 17.83
C LEU A 14 26.22 5.03 16.43
N VAL A 15 27.02 4.20 15.75
CA VAL A 15 26.62 3.61 14.46
C VAL A 15 25.65 2.47 14.75
N VAL A 16 24.35 2.74 14.60
CA VAL A 16 23.31 1.71 14.70
C VAL A 16 23.17 1.03 13.34
N THR A 17 23.35 -0.28 13.30
CA THR A 17 23.05 -1.08 12.10
C THR A 17 21.61 -1.54 12.17
N VAL A 18 20.88 -1.42 11.07
CA VAL A 18 19.52 -1.94 10.92
C VAL A 18 19.58 -3.03 9.85
N SER A 19 19.11 -4.23 10.19
CA SER A 19 18.88 -5.28 9.20
C SER A 19 17.48 -5.11 8.62
N SER A 20 17.39 -4.89 7.31
CA SER A 20 16.12 -4.88 6.59
C SER A 20 15.83 -6.25 5.97
N LEU A 21 14.57 -6.49 5.60
CA LEU A 21 14.19 -7.67 4.85
C LEU A 21 14.73 -7.56 3.42
N ASP A 22 15.73 -8.37 3.07
CA ASP A 22 16.28 -8.43 1.71
C ASP A 22 15.62 -9.54 0.88
N ASN A 23 14.36 -9.32 0.47
CA ASN A 23 13.56 -10.27 -0.31
C ASN A 23 13.62 -10.04 -1.83
N GLY A 24 14.50 -9.15 -2.31
CA GLY A 24 14.65 -8.82 -3.73
C GLY A 24 13.56 -7.91 -4.33
N LEU A 25 12.54 -7.51 -3.55
CA LEU A 25 11.47 -6.62 -4.00
C LEU A 25 11.79 -5.14 -3.70
N ALA A 26 11.00 -4.22 -4.28
CA ALA A 26 11.07 -2.78 -4.04
C ALA A 26 12.49 -2.17 -4.19
N ARG A 27 13.30 -2.69 -5.13
CA ARG A 27 14.60 -2.12 -5.50
C ARG A 27 14.49 -0.71 -6.07
N THR A 28 13.33 -0.38 -6.64
CA THR A 28 12.85 0.98 -6.91
C THR A 28 11.52 1.19 -6.18
N PRO A 29 11.11 2.46 -5.92
CA PRO A 29 9.80 2.73 -5.35
C PRO A 29 8.69 2.06 -6.17
N PRO A 30 7.76 1.31 -5.54
CA PRO A 30 6.69 0.63 -6.27
C PRO A 30 5.72 1.65 -6.87
N MET A 31 5.32 1.42 -8.12
CA MET A 31 4.34 2.21 -8.84
C MET A 31 3.11 1.35 -9.13
N GLY A 32 1.92 1.92 -8.95
CA GLY A 32 0.65 1.23 -9.13
C GLY A 32 -0.55 2.09 -8.74
N TRP A 33 -1.71 1.46 -8.67
CA TRP A 33 -2.97 2.07 -8.26
C TRP A 33 -3.49 1.42 -6.96
N MET A 34 -4.16 2.21 -6.11
CA MET A 34 -4.71 1.78 -4.82
C MET A 34 -6.12 2.36 -4.65
N SER A 35 -7.08 1.53 -4.24
CA SER A 35 -8.49 1.92 -4.15
C SER A 35 -8.78 2.97 -3.07
N TRP A 36 -8.08 2.93 -1.94
CA TRP A 36 -8.39 3.77 -0.77
C TRP A 36 -8.44 5.28 -1.05
N ALA A 37 -7.51 5.78 -1.86
CA ALA A 37 -7.35 7.22 -2.10
C ALA A 37 -8.56 7.88 -2.79
N THR A 38 -9.46 7.09 -3.37
CA THR A 38 -10.64 7.59 -4.11
C THR A 38 -11.93 6.91 -3.67
N PHE A 39 -11.90 5.59 -3.43
CA PHE A 39 -13.10 4.78 -3.20
C PHE A 39 -13.38 4.52 -1.71
N PHE A 40 -12.40 4.73 -0.84
CA PHE A 40 -12.50 4.49 0.61
C PHE A 40 -13.06 3.09 0.91
N CYS A 41 -14.09 3.01 1.77
CA CYS A 41 -14.79 1.79 2.17
C CYS A 41 -16.26 1.81 1.71
N GLU A 42 -16.55 2.30 0.50
CA GLU A 42 -17.92 2.24 -0.03
C GLU A 42 -18.28 0.79 -0.38
N ILE A 43 -19.31 0.23 0.25
CA ILE A 43 -19.72 -1.18 0.09
C ILE A 43 -21.17 -1.33 -0.40
N ASP A 44 -21.92 -0.24 -0.51
CA ASP A 44 -23.29 -0.25 -1.03
C ASP A 44 -23.25 -0.24 -2.57
N CYS A 45 -23.07 -1.43 -3.15
CA CYS A 45 -23.02 -1.61 -4.59
C CYS A 45 -24.36 -1.45 -5.30
N ASP A 46 -25.47 -1.51 -4.58
CA ASP A 46 -26.79 -1.30 -5.16
C ASP A 46 -27.01 0.20 -5.40
N LYS A 47 -26.53 1.04 -4.47
CA LYS A 47 -26.58 2.51 -4.58
C LYS A 47 -25.43 3.10 -5.40
N TYR A 48 -24.23 2.52 -5.32
CA TYR A 48 -23.02 3.04 -5.95
C TYR A 48 -22.32 1.96 -6.80
N PRO A 49 -22.95 1.46 -7.88
CA PRO A 49 -22.46 0.29 -8.63
C PRO A 49 -21.09 0.48 -9.30
N ASN A 50 -20.69 1.73 -9.54
CA ASN A 50 -19.41 2.11 -10.16
C ASN A 50 -18.40 2.72 -9.16
N HIS A 51 -18.73 2.75 -7.88
CA HIS A 51 -17.88 3.36 -6.84
C HIS A 51 -17.79 2.53 -5.56
N CYS A 52 -18.55 1.43 -5.44
CA CYS A 52 -18.36 0.48 -4.36
C CYS A 52 -17.13 -0.41 -4.63
N ILE A 53 -16.55 -0.93 -3.55
CA ILE A 53 -15.48 -1.91 -3.56
C ILE A 53 -16.04 -3.26 -4.01
N ASN A 54 -15.84 -3.62 -5.29
CA ASN A 54 -16.24 -4.90 -5.88
C ASN A 54 -15.23 -5.39 -6.92
N GLU A 55 -15.35 -6.63 -7.38
CA GLU A 55 -14.47 -7.22 -8.39
C GLU A 55 -14.40 -6.38 -9.67
N LYS A 56 -15.55 -5.89 -10.14
CA LYS A 56 -15.65 -5.09 -11.36
C LYS A 56 -14.80 -3.82 -11.29
N LEU A 57 -14.77 -3.12 -10.17
CA LEU A 57 -13.94 -1.93 -9.96
C LEU A 57 -12.46 -2.25 -10.21
N TYR A 58 -11.96 -3.37 -9.66
CA TYR A 58 -10.55 -3.73 -9.81
C TYR A 58 -10.23 -4.23 -11.22
N GLN A 59 -11.14 -4.96 -11.88
CA GLN A 59 -11.01 -5.35 -13.29
C GLN A 59 -10.98 -4.12 -14.21
N ASP A 60 -11.91 -3.18 -14.03
CA ASP A 60 -11.96 -1.93 -14.80
C ASP A 60 -10.66 -1.12 -14.62
N MET A 61 -10.14 -1.03 -13.39
CA MET A 61 -8.89 -0.30 -13.13
C MET A 61 -7.67 -1.00 -13.74
N ALA A 62 -7.63 -2.34 -13.73
CA ALA A 62 -6.60 -3.10 -14.42
C ALA A 62 -6.63 -2.83 -15.93
N ASP A 63 -7.82 -2.82 -16.55
CA ASP A 63 -7.99 -2.49 -17.96
C ASP A 63 -7.53 -1.07 -18.27
N ARG A 64 -7.87 -0.09 -17.41
CA ARG A 64 -7.43 1.32 -17.57
C ARG A 64 -5.93 1.48 -17.44
N LEU A 65 -5.28 0.74 -16.54
CA LEU A 65 -3.82 0.79 -16.43
C LEU A 65 -3.15 0.40 -17.75
N VAL A 66 -3.73 -0.53 -18.50
CA VAL A 66 -3.23 -0.94 -19.82
C VAL A 66 -3.66 0.05 -20.91
N SER A 67 -4.96 0.31 -21.04
CA SER A 67 -5.51 1.09 -22.17
C SER A 67 -5.05 2.55 -22.19
N ASP A 68 -4.76 3.10 -21.01
CA ASP A 68 -4.46 4.53 -20.86
C ASP A 68 -2.94 4.77 -20.71
N GLY A 69 -2.09 3.73 -20.89
CA GLY A 69 -0.64 3.84 -20.94
C GLY A 69 0.08 3.87 -19.57
N PHE A 70 -0.63 3.69 -18.46
CA PHE A 70 -0.02 3.69 -17.12
C PHE A 70 0.93 2.50 -16.92
N LEU A 71 0.61 1.33 -17.48
CA LEU A 71 1.47 0.16 -17.42
C LEU A 71 2.81 0.43 -18.13
N GLU A 72 2.77 1.07 -19.30
CA GLU A 72 3.97 1.46 -20.05
C GLU A 72 4.81 2.49 -19.29
N ALA A 73 4.14 3.39 -18.54
CA ALA A 73 4.79 4.34 -17.64
C ALA A 73 5.33 3.71 -16.33
N GLY A 74 5.09 2.42 -16.09
CA GLY A 74 5.62 1.66 -14.95
C GLY A 74 4.64 1.38 -13.80
N TYR A 75 3.40 1.85 -13.88
CA TYR A 75 2.35 1.54 -12.89
C TYR A 75 1.80 0.13 -13.15
N ASN A 76 2.40 -0.86 -12.50
CA ASN A 76 2.20 -2.28 -12.82
C ASN A 76 1.58 -3.10 -11.68
N ARG A 77 0.88 -2.44 -10.77
CA ARG A 77 0.21 -3.08 -9.62
C ARG A 77 -1.17 -2.48 -9.40
N VAL A 78 -2.12 -3.34 -9.05
CA VAL A 78 -3.44 -2.98 -8.54
C VAL A 78 -3.49 -3.45 -7.09
N HIS A 79 -3.67 -2.52 -6.15
CA HIS A 79 -3.75 -2.83 -4.73
C HIS A 79 -5.20 -2.75 -4.25
N ILE A 80 -5.64 -3.83 -3.61
CA ILE A 80 -6.91 -3.91 -2.89
C ILE A 80 -6.64 -3.45 -1.45
N ASP A 81 -7.29 -2.36 -1.03
CA ASP A 81 -7.22 -1.85 0.34
C ASP A 81 -8.32 -2.46 1.23
N ASP A 82 -8.72 -1.79 2.31
CA ASP A 82 -9.72 -2.28 3.26
C ASP A 82 -11.09 -2.59 2.60
N CYS A 83 -11.92 -3.32 3.35
CA CYS A 83 -13.34 -3.58 3.02
C CYS A 83 -13.60 -4.57 1.87
N TRP A 84 -12.61 -5.34 1.42
CA TRP A 84 -12.81 -6.42 0.43
C TRP A 84 -13.35 -7.74 1.01
N MET A 85 -13.10 -7.99 2.30
CA MET A 85 -13.35 -9.27 2.94
C MET A 85 -14.73 -9.39 3.57
N GLU A 86 -15.16 -10.63 3.80
CA GLU A 86 -16.23 -10.97 4.73
C GLU A 86 -15.93 -10.50 6.16
N LYS A 87 -16.99 -10.21 6.93
CA LYS A 87 -16.85 -9.82 8.35
C LYS A 87 -16.32 -10.96 9.22
N SER A 88 -16.44 -12.20 8.77
CA SER A 88 -16.02 -13.39 9.52
C SER A 88 -15.14 -14.30 8.68
N ARG A 89 -14.19 -14.94 9.34
CA ARG A 89 -13.30 -15.94 8.74
C ARG A 89 -14.00 -17.28 8.59
N GLU A 90 -13.63 -18.03 7.57
CA GLU A 90 -14.06 -19.42 7.41
C GLU A 90 -12.89 -20.35 7.67
N HIS A 91 -13.02 -21.23 8.67
CA HIS A 91 -11.94 -22.14 9.08
C HIS A 91 -10.61 -21.40 9.34
N GLY A 92 -10.68 -20.19 9.92
CA GLY A 92 -9.53 -19.33 10.19
C GLY A 92 -8.99 -18.55 8.99
N ARG A 93 -9.51 -18.78 7.77
CA ARG A 93 -9.08 -18.10 6.55
C ARG A 93 -9.92 -16.84 6.29
N LEU A 94 -9.27 -15.82 5.75
CA LEU A 94 -9.97 -14.67 5.17
C LEU A 94 -10.70 -15.11 3.90
N VAL A 95 -11.89 -14.56 3.69
CA VAL A 95 -12.76 -14.84 2.55
C VAL A 95 -13.18 -13.50 1.95
N ALA A 96 -13.18 -13.39 0.64
CA ALA A 96 -13.70 -12.19 -0.04
C ALA A 96 -15.22 -12.10 0.14
N ASP A 97 -15.75 -10.89 0.22
CA ASP A 97 -17.20 -10.68 0.33
C ASP A 97 -17.93 -11.35 -0.83
N ARG A 98 -18.83 -12.28 -0.51
CA ARG A 98 -19.45 -13.19 -1.48
C ARG A 98 -20.42 -12.53 -2.46
N LYS A 99 -20.85 -11.29 -2.18
CA LYS A 99 -21.73 -10.52 -3.07
C LYS A 99 -20.89 -9.64 -4.00
N ARG A 100 -19.78 -9.10 -3.51
CA ARG A 100 -18.98 -8.09 -4.20
C ARG A 100 -17.78 -8.67 -4.96
N PHE A 101 -17.29 -9.85 -4.58
CA PHE A 101 -16.12 -10.53 -5.14
C PHE A 101 -16.39 -12.00 -5.43
#